data_AF-A0A5M8QFX0-F1
#
_entry.id   AF-A0A5M8QFX0-F1
#
_cell.length_a   1.000
_cell.length_b   1.000
_cell.length_c   1.000
_cell.angle_alpha   90.00
_cell.angle_beta   90.00
_cell.angle_gamma   90.00
#
_symmetry.space_group_name_H-M   'P 1'
#
loop_
_entity.id
_entity.type
_entity.pdbx_description
1 polymer ?
#
loop_
_entity_poly.entity_id
_entity_poly.type
_entity_poly.pdbx_seq_one_letter_code
_entity_poly.pdbx_strand_id
1 'polypeptide(L)' 'MQVRPIATTDPHTGLRPGDTGTVLNVDDLGGVQTRWDNGSTLGLVPGVDEWELLCERCGDPLVPGCCVTVGDPAWEAER' A
#
# COMPACT_ATOMS: atom_id res chain seq x y z
N MET A 1 5.19 1.20 -4.43
CA MET A 1 4.71 0.76 -3.11
C MET A 1 3.21 0.48 -3.21
N GLN A 2 2.77 -0.72 -2.85
CA GLN A 2 1.36 -1.12 -2.88
C GLN A 2 0.70 -0.97 -1.51
N VAL A 3 -0.59 -0.62 -1.49
CA VAL A 3 -1.39 -0.47 -0.26
C VAL A 3 -2.77 -1.09 -0.39
N ARG A 4 -3.36 -1.46 0.75
CA ARG A 4 -4.75 -1.92 0.88
C ARG A 4 -5.46 -1.16 2.01
N PRO A 5 -6.68 -0.62 1.79
CA PRO A 5 -7.41 0.07 2.83
C PRO A 5 -7.96 -0.95 3.84
N ILE A 6 -7.85 -0.63 5.12
CA ILE A 6 -8.48 -1.36 6.23
C ILE A 6 -9.75 -0.61 6.66
N ALA A 7 -9.61 0.68 6.96
CA ALA A 7 -10.71 1.52 7.44
C ALA A 7 -10.48 2.98 7.03
N THR A 8 -11.59 3.69 6.83
CA THR A 8 -11.63 5.14 6.61
C THR A 8 -12.96 5.67 7.09
N THR A 9 -12.99 6.92 7.52
CA THR A 9 -14.23 7.61 7.89
C THR A 9 -14.84 8.40 6.73
N ASP A 10 -14.23 8.41 5.54
CA ASP A 10 -14.75 9.14 4.38
C ASP A 10 -16.04 8.48 3.85
N PRO A 11 -17.21 9.13 3.95
CA PRO A 11 -18.48 8.56 3.50
C PRO A 11 -18.63 8.53 1.97
N HIS A 12 -17.72 9.18 1.24
CA HIS A 12 -17.73 9.24 -0.22
C HIS A 12 -16.75 8.26 -0.87
N THR A 13 -16.05 7.45 -0.07
CA THR A 13 -15.16 6.43 -0.62
C THR A 13 -15.94 5.31 -1.30
N GLY A 14 -15.43 4.88 -2.47
CA GLY A 14 -15.87 3.65 -3.12
C GLY A 14 -15.05 2.42 -2.71
N LEU A 15 -14.02 2.60 -1.87
CA LEU A 15 -13.09 1.53 -1.51
C LEU A 15 -13.76 0.47 -0.64
N ARG A 16 -13.41 -0.78 -0.91
CA ARG A 16 -13.88 -1.97 -0.21
C ARG A 16 -12.68 -2.74 0.34
N PRO A 17 -12.87 -3.52 1.41
CA PRO A 17 -11.84 -4.45 1.87
C PRO A 17 -11.37 -5.35 0.73
N GLY A 18 -10.04 -5.39 0.52
CA GLY A 18 -9.42 -6.14 -0.57
C GLY A 18 -9.06 -5.30 -1.80
N ASP A 19 -9.58 -4.07 -1.92
CA ASP A 19 -9.08 -3.14 -2.95
C ASP A 19 -7.60 -2.83 -2.72
N THR A 20 -6.87 -2.60 -3.81
CA THR A 20 -5.46 -2.27 -3.76
C THR A 20 -5.17 -1.01 -4.56
N GLY A 21 -4.08 -0.35 -4.19
CA GLY A 21 -3.63 0.84 -4.88
C GLY A 21 -2.13 1.01 -4.81
N THR A 22 -1.61 1.74 -5.79
CA THR A 22 -0.20 2.12 -5.84
C THR A 22 -0.04 3.53 -5.26
N VAL A 23 0.78 3.68 -4.22
CA VAL A 23 1.17 5.01 -3.73
C VAL A 23 1.96 5.73 -4.83
N LEU A 24 1.51 6.93 -5.19
CA LEU A 24 2.14 7.78 -6.19
C LEU A 24 3.07 8.80 -5.54
N ASN A 25 2.61 9.44 -4.47
CA ASN A 25 3.34 10.49 -3.80
C ASN A 25 2.86 10.63 -2.34
N VAL A 26 3.73 11.19 -1.50
CA VAL A 26 3.36 11.70 -0.17
C VAL A 26 3.62 13.19 -0.18
N ASP A 27 2.62 13.98 0.18
CA ASP A 27 2.77 15.45 0.22
C ASP A 27 3.44 15.95 1.52
N ASP A 28 3.74 17.24 1.56
CA ASP A 28 4.45 17.88 2.68
C ASP A 28 3.65 17.87 4.00
N LEU A 29 2.34 17.58 3.95
CA LEU A 29 1.47 17.42 5.12
C LEU A 29 1.34 15.95 5.55
N GLY A 30 1.98 15.03 4.83
CA GLY A 30 1.93 13.58 5.08
C GLY A 30 0.74 12.88 4.43
N GLY A 31 -0.03 13.57 3.58
CA GLY A 31 -1.11 12.98 2.80
C GLY A 31 -0.57 12.04 1.73
N VAL A 32 -1.14 10.85 1.63
CA VAL A 32 -0.69 9.80 0.70
C VAL A 32 -1.61 9.76 -0.51
N GLN A 33 -1.09 10.20 -1.65
CA GLN A 33 -1.78 10.12 -2.93
C GLN A 33 -1.65 8.71 -3.49
N THR A 34 -2.78 8.04 -3.68
CA THR A 34 -2.84 6.65 -4.13
C THR A 34 -3.62 6.54 -5.44
N ARG A 35 -3.05 5.84 -6.41
CA ARG A 35 -3.77 5.37 -7.60
C ARG A 35 -4.39 4.03 -7.28
N TRP A 36 -5.68 4.03 -7.01
CA TRP A 36 -6.44 2.82 -6.72
C TRP A 36 -6.77 2.05 -8.00
N ASP A 37 -6.67 0.72 -7.95
CA ASP A 37 -6.89 -0.14 -9.12
C ASP A 37 -8.35 -0.13 -9.57
N ASN A 38 -9.28 0.14 -8.65
CA ASN A 38 -10.71 0.30 -8.92
C ASN A 38 -11.08 1.71 -9.47
N GLY A 39 -10.11 2.61 -9.63
CA GLY A 39 -10.31 3.98 -10.09
C GLY A 39 -10.75 4.99 -9.02
N SER A 40 -10.77 4.61 -7.74
CA SER A 40 -10.99 5.54 -6.63
C SER A 40 -9.93 6.65 -6.62
N THR A 41 -10.29 7.80 -6.04
CA THR A 41 -9.43 8.97 -5.90
C THR A 41 -9.18 9.35 -4.43
N LEU A 42 -9.50 8.46 -3.48
CA LEU A 42 -9.30 8.73 -2.05
C LEU A 42 -7.80 8.91 -1.75
N GLY A 43 -7.43 10.04 -1.14
CA GLY A 43 -6.12 10.22 -0.51
C GLY A 43 -6.16 9.67 0.92
N LEU A 44 -5.09 9.01 1.36
CA LEU A 44 -5.01 8.48 2.73
C LEU A 44 -4.31 9.48 3.65
N VAL A 45 -4.79 9.61 4.88
CA VAL A 45 -4.24 10.50 5.90
C VAL A 45 -3.77 9.66 7.10
N PRO A 46 -2.47 9.69 7.45
CA PRO A 46 -1.95 8.98 8.61
C PRO A 46 -2.66 9.36 9.90
N GLY A 47 -3.12 8.34 10.64
CA GLY A 47 -3.83 8.50 11.91
C GLY A 47 -5.32 8.83 11.79
N VAL A 48 -5.83 9.00 10.56
CA VAL A 48 -7.27 9.11 10.27
C VAL A 48 -7.74 7.87 9.52
N ASP A 49 -6.99 7.48 8.49
CA ASP A 49 -7.23 6.26 7.72
C ASP A 49 -6.31 5.14 8.21
N GLU A 50 -6.79 3.90 8.06
CA GLU A 50 -6.03 2.69 8.33
C GLU A 50 -5.79 1.93 7.03
N TRP A 51 -4.55 1.54 6.79
CA TRP A 51 -4.16 0.77 5.61
C TRP A 51 -2.95 -0.10 5.89
N GLU A 52 -2.76 -1.11 5.05
CA GLU A 52 -1.58 -1.97 5.06
C GLU A 52 -0.70 -1.66 3.86
N LEU A 53 0.61 -1.76 4.05
CA LEU A 53 1.58 -1.81 2.96
C LEU A 53 1.66 -3.26 2.48
N LEU A 54 1.74 -3.48 1.17
CA LEU A 54 1.82 -4.83 0.60
C LEU A 54 3.22 -5.08 -0.01
N CYS A 55 3.71 -6.33 0.10
CA CYS A 55 4.92 -6.76 -0.63
C CYS A 55 4.62 -6.75 -2.13
N GLU A 56 5.43 -6.03 -2.90
CA GLU A 56 5.25 -5.95 -4.37
C GLU A 56 5.48 -7.30 -5.07
N ARG A 57 6.06 -8.29 -4.38
CA ARG A 57 6.37 -9.61 -4.93
C ARG A 57 5.26 -10.64 -4.69
N CYS A 58 4.63 -10.67 -3.51
CA CYS A 58 3.57 -11.64 -3.21
C CYS A 58 2.17 -11.03 -3.02
N GLY A 59 2.05 -9.72 -2.82
CA GLY A 59 0.77 -9.04 -2.59
C GLY A 59 0.22 -9.15 -1.16
N ASP A 60 0.92 -9.82 -0.24
CA ASP A 60 0.54 -9.91 1.17
C ASP A 60 1.03 -8.69 1.98
N PRO A 61 0.51 -8.47 3.20
CA PRO A 61 1.02 -7.44 4.11
C PRO A 61 2.55 -7.52 4.27
N LEU A 62 3.19 -6.37 4.11
CA LEU A 62 4.63 -6.22 4.26
C LEU A 62 5.01 -6.37 5.73
N VAL A 63 5.40 -7.59 6.12
CA VAL A 63 5.88 -7.93 7.46
C VAL A 63 7.39 -8.19 7.46
N PRO A 64 8.09 -8.07 8.60
CA PRO A 64 9.49 -8.51 8.71
C PRO A 64 9.63 -9.98 8.31
N GLY A 65 10.53 -10.28 7.36
CA GLY A 65 10.69 -11.64 6.81
C GLY A 65 9.80 -11.96 5.60
N CYS A 66 8.97 -11.02 5.14
CA CYS A 66 8.30 -11.09 3.84
C CYS A 66 9.33 -11.13 2.69
N CYS A 67 8.91 -11.44 1.46
CA CYS A 67 9.63 -11.80 0.22
C CYS A 67 10.98 -11.15 -0.15
N VAL A 68 11.45 -10.19 0.63
CA VAL A 68 12.81 -9.65 0.67
C VAL A 68 13.21 -9.41 2.14
N THR A 69 14.08 -10.25 2.67
CA THR A 69 15.05 -9.78 3.66
C THR A 69 16.26 -9.25 2.90
N VAL A 70 16.89 -8.17 3.40
CA VAL A 70 18.28 -7.87 3.01
C VAL A 70 19.10 -9.13 3.34
N GLY A 71 19.52 -9.88 2.32
CA GLY A 71 20.24 -11.16 2.46
C GLY A 71 19.58 -12.41 1.86
N ASP A 72 18.47 -12.29 1.12
CA ASP A 72 17.86 -13.45 0.44
C ASP A 72 18.70 -13.91 -0.79
N PRO A 73 19.07 -15.21 -0.89
CA PRO A 73 19.85 -15.77 -2.01
C PRO A 73 19.17 -15.68 -3.38
N ALA A 74 17.87 -15.34 -3.46
CA ALA A 74 17.23 -15.01 -4.74
C ALA A 74 17.83 -13.76 -5.43
N TRP A 75 18.56 -12.91 -4.70
CA TRP A 75 19.30 -11.75 -5.26
C TRP A 75 20.56 -12.14 -6.05
N GLU A 76 21.24 -13.24 -5.68
CA GLU A 76 22.52 -13.64 -6.31
C GLU A 76 22.35 -14.45 -7.61
N ALA A 77 21.13 -14.87 -7.95
CA ALA A 77 20.87 -15.67 -9.15
C ALA A 77 20.55 -14.82 -10.41
N GLU A 78 20.39 -13.51 -10.26
CA GLU A 78 20.06 -12.58 -11.37
C GLU A 78 21.19 -11.57 -11.67
N ARG A 79 22.45 -11.92 -11.34
CA ARG A 79 23.67 -11.23 -11.79
C ARG A 79 24.60 -12.16 -12.55
#